data_AF-A0AA48KIK9-F1
#
_entry.id   AF-A0AA48KIK9-F1
#
_cell.length_a   1.000
_cell.length_b   1.000
_cell.length_c   1.000
_cell.angle_alpha   90.00
_cell.angle_beta   90.00
_cell.angle_gamma   90.00
#
_symmetry.space_group_name_H-M   'P 1'
#
loop_
_entity.id
_entity.type
_entity.pdbx_description
1 polymer ?
#
loop_
_entity_poly.entity_id
_entity_poly.type
_entity_poly.pdbx_seq_one_letter_code
_entity_poly.pdbx_strand_id
1 'polypeptide(L)'
;MVEQEFLKVVEAVGRGPMFYNPSAQRVESDSSRHFKKVGERLAQWVREEVGIKDTDIKPNHAWRHTFKSLSYDAGIEERLVDAIQGHAPKTTGRTYGSPSLAAKAEAIKKIPRFKI
;
A
#
# COMPACT_ATOMS: atom_id res chain seq x y z
N MET A 1 6.06 -9.56 -7.01
CA MET A 1 5.06 -9.94 -5.99
C MET A 1 4.38 -11.26 -6.35
N VAL A 2 3.58 -11.36 -7.42
CA VAL A 2 2.99 -12.66 -7.82
C VAL A 2 4.09 -13.67 -8.16
N GLU A 3 5.02 -13.30 -9.03
CA GLU A 3 6.21 -14.11 -9.37
C GLU A 3 7.22 -14.27 -8.21
N GLN A 4 7.03 -13.53 -7.11
CA GLN A 4 7.85 -13.68 -5.90
C GLN A 4 7.14 -14.56 -4.86
N GLU A 5 6.15 -15.34 -5.31
CA GLU A 5 5.42 -16.29 -4.47
C GLU A 5 4.67 -15.62 -3.30
N PHE A 6 4.32 -14.34 -3.40
CA PHE A 6 3.60 -13.64 -2.32
C PHE A 6 2.28 -14.32 -1.97
N LEU A 7 1.59 -14.92 -2.96
CA LEU A 7 0.36 -15.66 -2.70
C LEU A 7 0.60 -16.88 -1.80
N LYS A 8 1.76 -17.55 -1.88
CA LYS A 8 2.11 -18.63 -0.95
C LYS A 8 2.29 -18.12 0.48
N VAL A 9 2.83 -16.90 0.65
CA VAL A 9 2.91 -16.26 1.97
C VAL A 9 1.51 -16.00 2.52
N VAL A 10 0.58 -15.52 1.68
CA VAL A 10 -0.81 -15.30 2.07
C VAL A 10 -1.48 -16.59 2.51
N GLU A 11 -1.33 -17.66 1.73
CA GLU A 11 -1.88 -18.97 2.04
C GLU A 11 -1.31 -19.55 3.34
N ALA A 12 0.00 -19.42 3.55
CA ALA A 12 0.68 -19.94 4.75
C ALA A 12 0.25 -19.23 6.05
N VAL A 13 -0.09 -17.94 5.98
CA VAL A 13 -0.61 -17.17 7.14
C VAL A 13 -2.00 -17.65 7.55
N GLY A 14 -2.85 -18.02 6.59
CA GLY A 14 -4.22 -18.46 6.85
C GLY A 14 -5.13 -17.33 7.34
N ARG A 15 -5.99 -17.61 8.34
CA ARG A 15 -6.93 -16.63 8.87
C ARG A 15 -6.28 -15.76 9.94
N GLY A 16 -6.24 -14.46 9.70
CA GLY A 16 -5.76 -13.48 10.68
C GLY A 16 -4.99 -12.33 10.00
N PRO A 17 -4.43 -11.41 10.79
CA PRO A 17 -3.58 -10.35 10.26
C PRO A 17 -2.25 -10.90 9.76
N MET A 18 -1.85 -10.47 8.56
CA MET A 18 -0.65 -10.94 7.87
C MET A 18 0.64 -10.28 8.36
N PHE A 19 0.55 -9.03 8.80
CA PHE A 19 1.72 -8.19 9.05
C PHE A 19 2.01 -7.96 10.53
N TYR A 20 1.25 -8.61 11.43
CA TYR A 20 1.48 -8.50 12.87
C TYR A 20 0.87 -9.70 13.60
N ASN A 21 1.41 -10.04 14.77
CA ASN A 21 0.88 -11.12 15.60
C ASN A 21 -0.02 -10.54 16.72
N PRO A 22 -1.35 -10.79 16.71
CA PRO A 22 -2.25 -10.29 17.76
C PRO A 22 -1.85 -10.77 19.16
N SER A 23 -1.38 -12.01 19.28
CA SER A 23 -0.96 -12.61 20.55
C SER A 23 0.33 -12.00 21.11
N ALA A 24 1.08 -11.23 20.31
CA ALA A 24 2.25 -10.50 20.77
C ALA A 24 1.91 -9.14 21.39
N GLN A 25 0.62 -8.77 21.44
CA GLN A 25 0.17 -7.56 22.11
C GLN A 25 0.26 -7.73 23.64
N ARG A 26 1.18 -7.00 24.27
CA ARG A 26 1.41 -7.07 25.73
C ARG A 26 0.55 -6.08 26.54
N VAL A 27 0.10 -5.01 25.89
CA VAL A 27 -0.70 -3.94 26.51
C VAL A 27 -1.87 -3.63 25.61
N GLU A 28 -3.08 -3.70 26.16
CA GLU A 28 -4.29 -3.33 25.46
C GLU A 28 -4.58 -1.84 25.68
N SER A 29 -4.28 -1.02 24.68
CA SER A 29 -4.66 0.39 24.65
C SER A 29 -4.88 0.86 23.22
N ASP A 30 -5.80 1.81 23.03
CA ASP A 30 -6.06 2.44 21.72
C ASP A 30 -4.81 3.12 21.15
N SER A 31 -3.96 3.65 22.02
CA SER A 31 -2.68 4.28 21.65
C SER A 31 -1.58 3.28 21.25
N SER A 32 -1.71 2.01 21.63
CA SER A 32 -0.66 0.97 21.52
C SER A 32 -1.08 -0.24 20.68
N ARG A 33 -2.11 -0.11 19.83
CA ARG A 33 -2.56 -1.19 18.95
C ARG A 33 -1.38 -1.77 18.18
N HIS A 34 -1.25 -3.09 18.18
CA HIS A 34 -0.02 -3.76 17.77
C HIS A 34 0.42 -3.44 16.32
N PHE A 35 -0.54 -3.29 15.39
CA PHE A 35 -0.24 -2.90 14.01
C PHE A 35 0.43 -1.52 13.90
N LYS A 36 0.07 -0.57 14.78
CA LYS A 36 0.67 0.77 14.79
C LYS A 36 2.14 0.67 15.18
N LYS A 37 2.45 -0.15 16.19
CA LYS A 37 3.83 -0.40 16.63
C LYS A 37 4.67 -1.11 15.56
N VAL A 38 4.10 -2.06 14.83
CA VAL A 38 4.79 -2.67 13.68
C VAL A 38 5.07 -1.62 12.60
N GLY A 39 4.09 -0.77 12.29
CA GLY A 39 4.28 0.32 11.32
C GLY A 39 5.34 1.35 11.73
N GLU A 40 5.41 1.69 13.02
CA GLU A 40 6.45 2.57 13.59
C GLU A 40 7.85 1.94 13.47
N ARG A 41 7.99 0.65 13.80
CA ARG A 41 9.26 -0.09 13.65
C ARG A 41 9.70 -0.20 12.19
N LEU A 42 8.76 -0.43 11.27
CA LEU A 42 9.06 -0.44 9.84
C LEU A 42 9.59 0.93 9.38
N ALA A 43 8.95 2.02 9.82
CA ALA A 43 9.42 3.37 9.50
C ALA A 43 10.81 3.66 10.09
N GLN A 44 11.09 3.18 11.31
CA GLN A 44 12.40 3.29 11.94
C GLN A 44 13.47 2.53 11.14
N TRP A 45 13.21 1.27 10.76
CA TRP A 45 14.11 0.45 9.95
C TRP A 45 14.44 1.12 8.60
N VAL A 46 13.45 1.75 7.94
CA VAL A 46 13.70 2.49 6.69
C VAL A 46 14.67 3.68 6.90
N ARG A 47 14.59 4.35 8.05
CA ARG A 47 15.47 5.49 8.34
C ARG A 47 16.88 5.06 8.75
N GLU A 48 16.95 4.05 9.62
CA GLU A 48 18.20 3.64 10.28
C GLU A 48 19.01 2.68 9.41
N GLU A 49 18.37 1.66 8.85
CA GLU A 49 19.05 0.57 8.12
C GLU A 49 19.07 0.79 6.61
N VAL A 50 17.95 1.20 6.02
CA VAL A 50 17.89 1.51 4.57
C VAL A 50 18.54 2.87 4.26
N GLY A 51 18.62 3.77 5.26
CA GLY A 51 19.31 5.05 5.16
C GLY A 51 18.50 6.18 4.50
N ILE A 52 17.17 6.04 4.38
CA ILE A 52 16.32 7.13 3.88
C ILE A 52 16.05 8.12 5.02
N LYS A 53 16.90 9.16 5.11
CA LYS A 53 16.91 10.11 6.23
C LYS A 53 16.07 11.37 6.04
N ASP A 54 15.51 11.59 4.85
CA ASP A 54 14.62 12.73 4.59
C ASP A 54 13.43 12.72 5.56
N THR A 55 13.29 13.82 6.31
CA THR A 55 12.25 13.97 7.34
C THR A 55 10.89 14.32 6.76
N ASP A 56 10.84 14.90 5.56
CA ASP A 56 9.59 15.30 4.91
C ASP A 56 8.85 14.09 4.30
N ILE A 57 9.57 12.98 4.12
CA ILE A 57 9.01 11.72 3.67
C ILE A 57 8.46 10.93 4.85
N LYS A 58 7.21 10.50 4.72
CA LYS A 58 6.61 9.48 5.59
C LYS A 58 6.85 8.10 4.96
N PRO A 59 7.76 7.25 5.49
CA PRO A 59 8.19 6.02 4.81
C PRO A 59 7.04 5.12 4.36
N ASN A 60 6.07 4.87 5.23
CA ASN A 60 4.92 4.00 4.92
C ASN A 60 3.95 4.63 3.90
N HIS A 61 3.94 5.96 3.76
CA HIS A 61 3.08 6.67 2.81
C HIS A 61 3.77 6.92 1.46
N ALA A 62 5.11 6.93 1.45
CA ALA A 62 5.93 7.21 0.28
C ALA A 62 5.57 6.29 -0.90
N TRP A 63 5.40 4.98 -0.65
CA TRP A 63 4.99 4.02 -1.67
C TRP A 63 3.65 4.37 -2.35
N ARG A 64 2.68 4.91 -1.61
CA ARG A 64 1.41 5.37 -2.18
C ARG A 64 1.62 6.57 -3.10
N HIS A 65 2.47 7.52 -2.71
CA HIS A 65 2.84 8.64 -3.56
C HIS A 65 3.61 8.18 -4.80
N THR A 66 4.58 7.27 -4.65
CA THR A 66 5.32 6.68 -5.77
C THR A 66 4.37 6.05 -6.78
N PHE A 67 3.39 5.25 -6.32
CA PHE A 67 2.38 4.69 -7.20
C PHE A 67 1.59 5.78 -7.94
N LYS A 68 1.17 6.84 -7.25
CA LYS A 68 0.43 7.96 -7.86
C LYS A 68 1.28 8.66 -8.92
N SER A 69 2.54 8.98 -8.63
CA SER A 69 3.43 9.63 -9.59
C SER A 69 3.66 8.77 -10.83
N LEU A 70 4.02 7.49 -10.66
CA LEU A 70 4.22 6.58 -11.78
C LEU A 70 2.95 6.39 -12.62
N SER A 71 1.77 6.46 -12.01
CA SER A 71 0.52 6.37 -12.75
C SER A 71 0.27 7.57 -13.65
N TYR A 72 0.73 8.76 -13.26
CA TYR A 72 0.67 9.95 -14.11
C TYR A 72 1.62 9.84 -15.29
N ASP A 73 2.86 9.40 -15.04
CA ASP A 73 3.86 9.19 -16.09
C ASP A 73 3.40 8.14 -17.11
N ALA A 74 2.65 7.12 -16.64
CA ALA A 74 2.07 6.08 -17.48
C ALA A 74 0.75 6.48 -18.17
N GLY A 75 0.30 7.73 -18.02
CA GLY A 75 -0.93 8.24 -18.65
C GLY A 75 -2.20 7.54 -18.17
N ILE A 76 -2.25 7.08 -16.91
CA ILE A 76 -3.42 6.42 -16.33
C ILE A 76 -4.41 7.50 -15.89
N GLU A 77 -5.67 7.31 -16.27
CA GLU A 77 -6.75 8.23 -15.95
C GLU A 77 -6.96 8.35 -14.42
N GLU A 78 -7.15 9.58 -13.93
CA GLU A 78 -7.13 9.90 -12.49
C GLU A 78 -8.15 9.08 -11.69
N ARG A 79 -9.38 8.92 -12.19
CA ARG A 79 -10.44 8.16 -11.53
C ARG A 79 -10.05 6.69 -11.39
N LEU A 80 -9.38 6.11 -12.37
CA LEU A 80 -8.88 4.74 -12.30
C LEU A 80 -7.80 4.59 -11.22
N VAL A 81 -6.85 5.53 -11.17
CA VAL A 81 -5.80 5.57 -10.13
C VAL A 81 -6.42 5.74 -8.74
N ASP A 82 -7.37 6.66 -8.59
CA ASP A 82 -8.09 6.91 -7.35
C ASP A 82 -8.88 5.67 -6.90
N ALA A 83 -9.52 4.96 -7.85
CA ALA A 83 -10.23 3.71 -7.57
C ALA A 83 -9.29 2.54 -7.20
N ILE A 84 -8.02 2.57 -7.61
CA ILE A 84 -7.00 1.59 -7.16
C ILE A 84 -6.52 1.95 -5.75
N GLN A 85 -6.28 3.22 -5.48
CA GLN A 85 -5.80 3.68 -4.17
C GLN A 85 -6.89 3.82 -3.11
N GLY A 86 -8.17 3.74 -3.51
CA GLY A 86 -9.33 3.90 -2.63
C GLY A 86 -9.58 5.35 -2.20
N HIS A 87 -9.28 6.33 -3.06
CA HIS A 87 -9.70 7.71 -2.81
C HIS A 87 -11.21 7.85 -3.00
N ALA A 88 -11.84 8.61 -2.10
CA ALA A 88 -13.25 8.95 -2.22
C ALA A 88 -13.49 9.84 -3.47
N PRO A 89 -14.59 9.63 -4.22
CA PRO A 89 -14.94 10.50 -5.33
C PRO A 89 -15.14 11.95 -4.86
N LYS A 90 -14.55 12.90 -5.58
CA LYS A 90 -14.66 14.33 -5.27
C LYS A 90 -16.03 14.94 -5.64
N THR A 91 -16.81 14.27 -6.50
CA THR A 91 -18.10 14.77 -6.99
C THR A 91 -19.11 13.63 -7.12
N THR A 92 -20.41 13.97 -7.01
CA THR A 92 -21.51 13.01 -7.24
C THR A 92 -21.44 12.37 -8.62
N GLY A 93 -21.04 13.12 -9.66
CA GLY A 93 -20.84 12.55 -11.00
C GLY A 93 -19.80 11.42 -11.05
N ARG A 94 -18.74 11.52 -10.23
CA ARG A 94 -17.69 10.48 -10.16
C ARG A 94 -18.09 9.24 -9.34
N THR A 95 -19.24 9.24 -8.66
CA THR A 95 -19.75 8.04 -7.98
C THR A 95 -20.45 7.07 -8.95
N TYR A 96 -20.89 7.55 -10.11
CA TYR A 96 -21.61 6.73 -11.10
C TYR A 96 -20.67 5.85 -11.91
N GLY A 97 -20.73 4.55 -11.65
CA GLY A 97 -19.86 3.55 -12.29
C GLY A 97 -18.55 3.40 -11.54
N SER A 98 -18.10 2.16 -11.38
CA SER A 98 -16.80 1.85 -10.77
C SER A 98 -15.93 1.18 -11.81
N PRO A 99 -14.66 1.56 -11.95
CA PRO A 99 -13.77 0.83 -12.84
C PRO A 99 -13.74 -0.66 -12.46
N SER A 100 -13.90 -1.51 -13.47
CA SER A 100 -13.88 -2.96 -13.28
C SER A 100 -12.52 -3.44 -12.78
N LEU A 101 -12.47 -4.62 -12.16
CA LEU A 101 -11.21 -5.23 -11.75
C LEU A 101 -10.24 -5.39 -12.94
N ALA A 102 -10.77 -5.79 -14.11
CA ALA A 102 -10.00 -5.90 -15.33
C ALA A 102 -9.39 -4.56 -15.77
N ALA A 103 -10.18 -3.46 -15.75
CA ALA A 103 -9.67 -2.13 -16.08
C ALA A 103 -8.54 -1.69 -15.12
N LYS A 104 -8.69 -1.96 -13.82
CA LYS A 104 -7.65 -1.69 -12.82
C LYS A 104 -6.38 -2.51 -13.08
N ALA A 105 -6.52 -3.79 -13.42
CA ALA A 105 -5.40 -4.67 -13.73
C ALA A 105 -4.63 -4.20 -14.98
N GLU A 106 -5.33 -3.85 -16.06
CA GLU A 106 -4.70 -3.31 -17.28
C GLU A 106 -3.98 -1.98 -17.03
N ALA A 107 -4.53 -1.12 -16.17
CA ALA A 107 -3.84 0.11 -15.79
C ALA A 107 -2.54 -0.15 -15.03
N ILE A 108 -2.55 -1.07 -14.05
CA ILE A 108 -1.35 -1.41 -13.26
C ILE A 108 -0.23 -1.94 -14.17
N LYS A 109 -0.56 -2.69 -15.24
CA LYS A 109 0.44 -3.18 -16.21
C LYS A 109 1.20 -2.08 -16.95
N LYS A 110 0.67 -0.85 -17.02
CA LYS A 110 1.34 0.30 -17.65
C LYS A 110 2.46 0.88 -16.79
N ILE A 111 2.46 0.61 -15.48
CA ILE A 111 3.49 1.09 -14.56
C ILE A 111 4.75 0.23 -14.72
N PRO A 112 5.94 0.81 -14.88
CA PRO A 112 7.18 0.05 -15.00
C PRO A 112 7.45 -0.79 -13.75
N ARG A 113 7.95 -2.01 -13.94
CA ARG A 113 8.31 -2.89 -12.83
C ARG A 113 9.63 -2.46 -12.21
N PHE A 114 9.71 -2.48 -10.89
CA PHE A 114 10.98 -2.35 -10.19
C PHE A 114 11.89 -3.53 -10.54
N LYS A 115 13.16 -3.23 -10.80
CA LYS A 115 14.22 -4.24 -10.90
C LYS A 115 14.68 -4.54 -9.47
N ILE A 116 14.73 -5.82 -9.12
CA ILE A 116 14.97 -6.31 -7.76
C ILE A 116 16.01 -7.42 -7.87
#